data_AF-A0A814EIH3-F1
#
_entry.id   AF-A0A814EIH3-F1
#
_cell.length_a   1.000
_cell.length_b   1.000
_cell.length_c   1.000
_cell.angle_alpha   90.00
_cell.angle_beta   90.00
_cell.angle_gamma   90.00
#
_symmetry.space_group_name_H-M   'P 1'
#
loop_
_entity.id
_entity.type
_entity.pdbx_description
1 polymer ?
#
loop_
_entity_poly.entity_id
_entity_poly.type
_entity_poly.pdbx_seq_one_letter_code
_entity_poly.pdbx_strand_id
1 'polypeptide(L)'
;MMDKTNIDFSWNYFASSHGKEVVDSIGGTLKRLVWMEIMAGTHCSSAQHFVDICHQKTKTIIVNLVQKAQFDATYSILEKTFKKIAGVPDIRQQHHVKVLYKDIIEYALYATRKESCVFKF
;
A
#
# COMPACT_ATOMS: atom_id res chain seq x y z
N MET A 1 10.18 26.35 -0.61
CA MET A 1 10.04 25.02 -1.24
C MET A 1 10.09 24.02 -0.10
N MET A 2 8.95 23.46 0.32
CA MET A 2 8.94 22.52 1.46
C MET A 2 9.76 21.29 1.08
N ASP A 3 10.73 20.94 1.91
CA ASP A 3 11.57 19.77 1.74
C ASP A 3 10.69 18.51 1.90
N LYS A 4 10.14 18.02 0.78
CA LYS A 4 9.22 16.88 0.70
C LYS A 4 9.89 15.54 1.08
N THR A 5 11.12 15.58 1.58
CA THR A 5 11.93 14.39 1.86
C THR A 5 11.88 13.95 3.32
N ASN A 6 11.35 14.79 4.22
CA ASN A 6 11.17 14.43 5.63
C ASN A 6 9.81 13.74 5.87
N ILE A 7 9.60 12.61 5.19
CA ILE A 7 8.42 11.77 5.37
C ILE A 7 8.81 10.64 6.34
N ASP A 8 8.24 10.66 7.54
CA ASP A 8 8.30 9.51 8.43
C ASP A 8 7.43 8.40 7.84
N PHE A 9 8.09 7.42 7.21
CA PHE A 9 7.43 6.36 6.47
C PHE A 9 8.05 5.01 6.83
N SER A 10 7.18 4.10 7.23
CA SER A 10 7.47 2.67 7.35
C SER A 10 6.63 1.90 6.35
N TRP A 11 7.26 1.02 5.58
CA TRP A 11 6.61 0.07 4.71
C TRP A 11 6.77 -1.33 5.28
N ASN A 12 5.64 -1.99 5.51
CA ASN A 12 5.64 -3.43 5.69
C ASN A 12 5.34 -4.10 4.34
N TYR A 13 6.33 -4.78 3.76
CA TYR A 13 6.12 -5.61 2.58
C TYR A 13 5.60 -6.97 3.04
N PHE A 14 4.38 -7.30 2.63
CA PHE A 14 3.82 -8.63 2.83
C PHE A 14 3.80 -9.33 1.49
N ALA A 15 4.65 -10.34 1.33
CA ALA A 15 4.55 -11.23 0.19
C ALA A 15 3.16 -11.87 0.23
N SER A 16 2.33 -11.59 -0.78
CA SER A 16 1.00 -12.16 -0.89
C SER A 16 1.10 -13.66 -1.23
N SER A 17 1.52 -14.48 -0.27
CA SER A 17 1.38 -15.92 -0.36
C SER A 17 0.03 -16.30 0.25
N HIS A 18 -0.85 -16.84 -0.61
CA HIS A 18 -2.09 -17.54 -0.24
C HIS A 18 -3.14 -16.81 0.62
N GLY A 19 -3.40 -15.52 0.39
CA GLY A 19 -4.66 -14.89 0.83
C GLY A 19 -4.99 -15.01 2.33
N LYS A 20 -3.95 -15.01 3.18
CA LYS A 20 -4.07 -15.21 4.63
C LYS A 20 -3.18 -14.30 5.47
N GLU A 21 -2.46 -13.36 4.86
CA GLU A 21 -1.58 -12.43 5.58
C GLU A 21 -2.19 -11.01 5.70
N VAL A 22 -1.56 -10.14 6.48
CA VAL A 22 -2.10 -8.85 6.96
C VAL A 22 -2.60 -7.89 5.86
N VAL A 23 -2.02 -7.92 4.66
CA VAL A 23 -2.53 -7.08 3.54
C VAL A 23 -3.83 -7.66 2.97
N ASP A 24 -3.96 -8.99 2.93
CA ASP A 24 -5.24 -9.63 2.62
C ASP A 24 -6.21 -9.58 3.79
N SER A 25 -5.76 -9.30 5.03
CA SER A 25 -6.70 -9.06 6.13
C SER A 25 -7.41 -7.71 5.97
N ILE A 26 -6.72 -6.64 5.55
CA ILE A 26 -7.35 -5.35 5.24
C ILE A 26 -8.21 -5.47 3.98
N GLY A 27 -7.63 -6.00 2.88
CA GLY A 27 -8.35 -6.19 1.63
C GLY A 27 -9.55 -7.15 1.78
N GLY A 28 -9.37 -8.24 2.50
CA GLY A 28 -10.40 -9.21 2.85
C GLY A 28 -11.45 -8.65 3.79
N THR A 29 -11.08 -7.78 4.74
CA THR A 29 -12.05 -7.06 5.58
C THR A 29 -12.94 -6.16 4.73
N LEU A 30 -12.35 -5.33 3.86
CA LEU A 30 -13.13 -4.47 2.96
C LEU A 30 -14.02 -5.28 2.02
N LYS A 31 -13.49 -6.35 1.38
CA LYS A 31 -14.27 -7.26 0.55
C LYS A 31 -15.43 -7.88 1.32
N ARG A 32 -15.21 -8.29 2.58
CA ARG A 32 -16.25 -8.89 3.42
C ARG A 32 -17.32 -7.86 3.81
N LEU A 33 -16.94 -6.64 4.14
CA LEU A 33 -17.89 -5.55 4.40
C LEU A 33 -18.80 -5.32 3.19
N VAL A 34 -18.21 -5.18 2.00
CA VAL A 34 -18.99 -4.98 0.77
C VAL A 34 -19.84 -6.21 0.44
N TRP A 35 -19.31 -7.42 0.61
CA TRP A 35 -20.05 -8.66 0.38
C TRP A 35 -21.30 -8.77 1.24
N MET A 36 -21.21 -8.44 2.53
CA MET A 36 -22.36 -8.48 3.44
C MET A 36 -23.49 -7.55 2.98
N GLU A 37 -23.16 -6.37 2.43
CA GLU A 37 -24.16 -5.45 1.88
C GLU A 37 -24.79 -5.98 0.60
N ILE A 38 -23.99 -6.60 -0.27
CA ILE A 38 -24.53 -7.24 -1.48
C ILE A 38 -25.52 -8.35 -1.09
N MET A 39 -25.20 -9.14 -0.07
CA MET A 39 -26.11 -10.17 0.45
C MET A 39 -27.37 -9.58 1.10
N ALA A 40 -27.29 -8.36 1.66
CA ALA A 40 -28.43 -7.62 2.18
C ALA A 40 -29.26 -6.93 1.09
N GLY A 41 -28.89 -7.07 -0.19
CA GLY A 41 -29.62 -6.51 -1.34
C GLY A 41 -29.03 -5.22 -1.90
N THR A 42 -27.90 -4.74 -1.39
CA THR A 42 -27.21 -3.57 -1.96
C THR A 42 -26.60 -3.90 -3.31
N HIS A 43 -26.79 -3.02 -4.29
CA HIS A 43 -26.21 -3.20 -5.62
C HIS A 43 -24.80 -2.62 -5.71
N CYS A 44 -23.81 -3.46 -6.04
CA CYS A 44 -22.42 -3.04 -6.28
C CYS A 44 -21.95 -3.50 -7.65
N SER A 45 -21.94 -2.60 -8.64
CA SER A 45 -21.60 -2.90 -10.04
C SER A 45 -20.45 -2.07 -10.60
N SER A 46 -19.88 -1.18 -9.79
CA SER A 46 -18.77 -0.33 -10.19
C SER A 46 -17.73 -0.21 -9.07
N ALA A 47 -16.51 0.16 -9.44
CA ALA A 47 -15.47 0.45 -8.46
C ALA A 47 -15.85 1.64 -7.55
N GLN A 48 -16.62 2.60 -8.06
CA GLN A 48 -17.14 3.71 -7.26
C GLN A 48 -18.10 3.20 -6.18
N HIS A 49 -19.07 2.35 -6.54
CA HIS A 49 -19.99 1.77 -5.55
C HIS A 49 -19.24 0.99 -4.47
N PHE A 50 -18.19 0.26 -4.84
CA PHE A 50 -17.36 -0.45 -3.87
C PHE A 50 -16.75 0.52 -2.84
N VAL A 51 -16.18 1.63 -3.30
CA VAL A 51 -15.58 2.64 -2.41
C VAL A 51 -16.63 3.32 -1.56
N ASP A 52 -17.79 3.66 -2.13
CA ASP A 52 -18.89 4.30 -1.40
C ASP A 52 -19.37 3.40 -0.25
N ILE A 53 -19.55 2.10 -0.51
CA ILE A 53 -19.91 1.12 0.52
C ILE A 53 -18.81 1.04 1.58
N CYS A 54 -17.53 0.99 1.20
CA CYS A 54 -16.43 0.98 2.15
C CYS A 54 -16.47 2.20 3.09
N HIS A 55 -16.65 3.41 2.54
CA HIS A 55 -16.74 4.65 3.32
C HIS A 55 -17.94 4.69 4.26
N GLN A 56 -19.06 4.10 3.86
CA GLN A 56 -20.23 3.98 4.72
C GLN A 56 -20.01 3.01 5.89
N LYS A 57 -19.23 1.93 5.68
CA LYS A 57 -19.07 0.84 6.66
C LYS A 57 -17.86 0.96 7.56
N THR A 58 -16.85 1.72 7.18
CA THR A 58 -15.69 1.94 8.04
C THR A 58 -15.11 3.33 7.86
N LYS A 59 -14.80 3.97 8.99
CA LYS A 59 -14.01 5.22 9.06
C LYS A 59 -12.54 4.95 9.38
N THR A 60 -12.20 3.72 9.75
CA THR A 60 -10.86 3.32 10.18
C THR A 60 -9.94 3.06 8.99
N ILE A 61 -10.51 2.59 7.87
CA ILE A 61 -9.74 2.27 6.67
C ILE A 61 -10.08 3.31 5.59
N ILE A 62 -9.07 4.06 5.17
CA ILE A 62 -9.21 5.04 4.09
C ILE A 62 -9.08 4.32 2.75
N VAL A 63 -10.14 4.35 1.95
CA VAL A 63 -10.16 3.75 0.60
C VAL A 63 -10.23 4.87 -0.43
N ASN A 64 -9.30 4.90 -1.39
CA ASN A 64 -9.30 5.90 -2.45
C ASN A 64 -9.51 5.22 -3.81
N LEU A 65 -10.40 5.78 -4.64
CA LEU A 65 -10.56 5.37 -6.03
C LEU A 65 -9.57 6.14 -6.91
N VAL A 66 -8.77 5.41 -7.69
CA VAL A 66 -7.95 5.99 -8.74
C VAL A 66 -8.62 5.71 -10.08
N GLN A 67 -9.11 6.75 -10.73
CA GLN A 67 -9.73 6.64 -12.04
C GLN A 67 -8.68 6.53 -13.14
N LYS A 68 -9.03 5.89 -14.26
CA LYS A 68 -8.13 5.71 -15.41
C LYS A 68 -7.57 7.04 -15.91
N ALA A 69 -8.39 8.09 -16.01
CA ALA A 69 -7.92 9.40 -16.46
C ALA A 69 -6.84 9.99 -15.53
N GLN A 70 -6.96 9.79 -14.21
CA GLN A 70 -5.96 10.23 -13.24
C GLN A 70 -4.67 9.42 -13.35
N PHE A 71 -4.81 8.11 -13.58
CA PHE A 71 -3.68 7.24 -13.85
C PHE A 71 -2.95 7.67 -15.13
N ASP A 72 -3.66 7.82 -16.25
CA ASP A 72 -3.09 8.17 -17.55
C ASP A 72 -2.38 9.54 -17.51
N ALA A 73 -2.97 10.52 -16.81
CA ALA A 73 -2.37 11.84 -16.62
C ALA A 73 -1.04 11.81 -15.83
N THR A 74 -0.88 10.84 -14.93
CA THR A 74 0.27 10.74 -14.02
C THR A 74 1.28 9.68 -14.46
N TYR A 75 0.87 8.75 -15.33
CA TYR A 75 1.65 7.59 -15.73
C TYR A 75 3.04 7.96 -16.24
N SER A 76 3.12 8.91 -17.17
CA SER A 76 4.40 9.33 -17.77
C SER A 76 5.37 9.94 -16.75
N ILE A 77 4.85 10.61 -15.72
CA ILE A 77 5.64 11.19 -14.63
C ILE A 77 6.17 10.07 -13.73
N LEU A 78 5.29 9.13 -13.34
CA LEU A 78 5.66 7.98 -12.52
C LEU A 78 6.70 7.11 -13.22
N GLU A 79 6.49 6.78 -14.50
CA GLU A 79 7.41 5.97 -15.28
C GLU A 79 8.82 6.60 -15.36
N LYS A 80 8.89 7.91 -15.65
CA LYS A 80 10.18 8.64 -15.66
C LYS A 80 10.83 8.67 -14.27
N THR A 81 10.03 8.74 -13.22
CA THR A 81 10.51 8.76 -11.84
C THR A 81 11.07 7.39 -11.46
N PHE A 82 10.32 6.31 -11.70
CA PHE A 82 10.77 4.95 -11.41
C PHE A 82 12.00 4.52 -12.20
N LYS A 83 12.18 4.99 -13.45
CA LYS A 83 13.41 4.73 -14.23
C LYS A 83 14.67 5.38 -13.63
N LYS A 84 14.52 6.41 -12.79
CA LYS A 84 15.63 7.14 -12.17
C LYS A 84 15.95 6.67 -10.75
N ILE A 85 15.04 5.95 -10.11
CA ILE A 85 15.19 5.50 -8.73
C ILE A 85 15.91 4.16 -8.70
N ALA A 86 16.93 4.04 -7.85
CA ALA A 86 17.59 2.78 -7.60
C ALA A 86 16.64 1.81 -6.87
N GLY A 87 16.52 0.59 -7.38
CA GLY A 87 15.75 -0.45 -6.72
C GLY A 87 16.43 -0.90 -5.42
N VAL A 88 15.63 -1.21 -4.40
CA VAL A 88 16.13 -1.85 -3.17
C VAL A 88 16.50 -3.31 -3.51
N PRO A 89 17.77 -3.73 -3.35
CA PRO A 89 18.15 -5.12 -3.58
C PRO A 89 17.36 -6.07 -2.67
N ASP A 90 16.95 -7.22 -3.16
CA ASP A 90 16.26 -8.26 -2.38
C ASP A 90 15.02 -7.79 -1.60
N ILE A 91 14.34 -6.72 -2.04
CA ILE A 91 13.17 -6.14 -1.36
C ILE A 91 12.08 -7.17 -1.01
N ARG A 92 11.96 -8.24 -1.79
CA ARG A 92 10.99 -9.32 -1.56
C ARG A 92 11.25 -10.12 -0.28
N GLN A 93 12.47 -10.11 0.23
CA GLN A 93 12.86 -10.76 1.48
C GLN A 93 12.74 -9.83 2.69
N GLN A 94 12.50 -8.53 2.45
CA GLN A 94 12.50 -7.48 3.46
C GLN A 94 11.05 -7.14 3.83
N HIS A 95 10.52 -7.72 4.90
CA HIS A 95 9.10 -7.53 5.24
C HIS A 95 8.81 -6.24 6.00
N HIS A 96 9.84 -5.54 6.48
CA HIS A 96 9.72 -4.24 7.10
C HIS A 96 10.85 -3.33 6.65
N VAL A 97 10.52 -2.13 6.20
CA VAL A 97 11.44 -1.09 5.74
C VAL A 97 11.05 0.22 6.42
N LYS A 98 12.01 0.92 7.00
CA LYS A 98 11.85 2.23 7.62
C LYS A 98 12.85 3.19 6.98
N VAL A 99 12.37 4.36 6.56
CA VAL A 99 13.27 5.41 6.07
C VAL A 99 13.94 6.07 7.28
N LEU A 100 15.27 6.03 7.37
CA LEU A 100 16.01 6.68 8.44
C LEU A 100 16.40 8.11 8.05
N TYR A 101 16.90 8.26 6.82
CA TYR A 101 17.34 9.52 6.26
C TYR A 101 17.35 9.44 4.73
N LYS A 102 17.56 10.55 4.04
CA LYS A 102 17.68 10.59 2.58
C LYS A 102 18.63 9.49 2.09
N ASP A 103 18.12 8.63 1.21
CA ASP A 103 18.83 7.51 0.59
C ASP A 103 19.37 6.47 1.60
N ILE A 104 18.84 6.45 2.83
CA ILE A 104 19.20 5.49 3.89
C ILE A 104 17.92 4.86 4.46
N ILE A 105 17.85 3.53 4.36
CA ILE A 105 16.77 2.74 4.92
C ILE A 105 17.30 1.76 5.96
N GLU A 106 16.47 1.50 6.96
CA GLU A 106 16.57 0.33 7.83
C GLU A 106 15.58 -0.71 7.31
N TYR A 107 15.97 -1.98 7.25
CA TYR A 107 15.07 -3.06 6.89
C TYR A 107 15.25 -4.28 7.79
N ALA A 108 14.19 -5.06 7.95
CA ALA A 108 14.20 -6.34 8.65
C ALA A 108 13.51 -7.41 7.80
N LEU A 109 13.99 -8.66 7.91
CA LEU A 109 13.38 -9.79 7.19
C LEU A 109 11.94 -10.07 7.65
N TYR A 110 11.63 -9.76 8.91
CA TYR A 110 10.29 -9.86 9.49
C TYR A 110 10.01 -8.63 10.35
N ALA A 111 8.76 -8.15 10.35
CA ALA A 111 8.35 -6.98 11.14
C ALA A 111 8.54 -7.17 12.66
N THR A 112 8.59 -8.41 13.14
CA THR A 112 8.76 -8.76 14.57
C THR A 112 10.21 -9.02 14.97
N ARG A 113 11.15 -9.03 14.02
CA ARG A 113 12.57 -9.31 14.30
C ARG A 113 13.22 -8.08 14.93
N LYS A 114 14.00 -8.27 16.00
CA LYS A 114 14.78 -7.19 16.64
C LYS A 114 16.01 -6.78 15.84
N GLU A 115 16.52 -7.69 15.02
CA GLU A 115 17.69 -7.46 14.18
C GLU A 115 17.26 -6.81 12.87
N SER A 116 17.82 -5.63 12.60
CA SER A 116 17.65 -4.86 11.38
C SER A 116 19.00 -4.66 10.68
N CYS A 117 18.93 -4.44 9.38
CA CYS A 117 20.06 -4.08 8.54
C CYS A 117 19.86 -2.66 8.00
N VAL A 118 20.95 -1.94 7.76
CA VAL A 118 20.91 -0.61 7.16
C VAL A 118 21.42 -0.70 5.72
N PHE A 119 20.70 -0.10 4.79
CA PHE A 119 21.09 0.02 3.39
C PHE A 119 21.13 1.49 2.97
N LYS A 120 22.16 1.85 2.19
CA LYS A 120 22.33 3.17 1.61
C LYS A 120 22.42 3.04 0.09
N PHE A 121 21.61 3.84 -0.61
CA PHE A 121 21.61 3.91 -2.07
C PHE A 121 22.78 4.75 -2.62
#